data_AF-A0A150K484-F1
#
_entry.id   AF-A0A150K484-F1
#
_cell.length_a   1.000
_cell.length_b   1.000
_cell.length_c   1.000
_cell.angle_alpha   90.00
_cell.angle_beta   90.00
_cell.angle_gamma   90.00
#
_symmetry.space_group_name_H-M   'P 1'
#
loop_
_entity.id
_entity.type
_entity.pdbx_description
1 polymer ?
#
loop_
_entity_poly.entity_id
_entity_poly.type
_entity_poly.pdbx_seq_one_letter_code
_entity_poly.pdbx_strand_id
1 'polypeptide(L)'
;MKKGIFAGCLIALLVLAGCGNRETTGSEKNMKSKSNYPLTIHNYTKAEGGTTYKKKDQVFKEAPKRVMVTTRTAAELLLHLGLKDKIVGVGGNFGAPDKSVEKDYASLKILSNSYVGKEAALGTNPDLIVSRGGLFDNADWGVGTVDSLNDMGIHTYILESSIPGGTYDSI
;
A
#
# COMPACT_ATOMS: atom_id res chain seq x y z
N MET A 1 67.62 60.81 -14.61
CA MET A 1 67.41 61.17 -13.19
C MET A 1 66.43 60.16 -12.58
N LYS A 2 66.93 59.34 -11.63
CA LYS A 2 66.29 58.70 -10.45
C LYS A 2 64.76 58.43 -10.56
N LYS A 3 64.21 57.22 -10.37
CA LYS A 3 64.31 56.24 -9.26
C LYS A 3 63.79 54.87 -9.79
N GLY A 4 64.44 53.72 -9.58
CA GLY A 4 64.28 52.78 -8.44
C GLY A 4 63.00 51.92 -8.60
N ILE A 5 62.91 50.59 -8.45
CA ILE A 5 63.51 49.63 -7.50
C ILE A 5 63.02 48.19 -7.85
N PHE A 6 63.92 47.18 -7.74
CA PHE A 6 63.77 45.75 -7.36
C PHE A 6 62.68 44.85 -8.00
N ALA A 7 63.01 43.79 -8.76
CA ALA A 7 63.60 42.48 -8.38
C ALA A 7 62.66 41.56 -7.57
N GLY A 8 62.29 40.41 -8.16
CA GLY A 8 61.57 39.33 -7.46
C GLY A 8 61.07 38.22 -8.39
N CYS A 9 61.89 37.17 -8.50
CA CYS A 9 61.63 35.90 -9.19
C CYS A 9 60.59 35.06 -8.41
N LEU A 10 59.59 34.44 -9.06
CA LEU A 10 59.12 33.09 -8.69
C LEU A 10 58.17 32.47 -9.73
N ILE A 11 58.59 31.33 -10.25
CA ILE A 11 57.80 30.35 -11.02
C ILE A 11 56.83 29.65 -10.05
N ALA A 12 55.56 29.53 -10.41
CA ALA A 12 54.61 28.69 -9.69
C ALA A 12 53.79 27.84 -10.69
N LEU A 13 54.12 26.55 -10.73
CA LEU A 13 53.31 25.49 -11.33
C LEU A 13 51.99 25.38 -10.56
N LEU A 14 50.86 25.58 -11.26
CA LEU A 14 49.54 25.24 -10.74
C LEU A 14 49.16 23.84 -11.22
N VAL A 15 49.21 22.94 -10.25
CA VAL A 15 48.91 21.51 -10.33
C VAL A 15 47.41 21.31 -10.58
N LEU A 16 47.07 20.45 -11.55
CA LEU A 16 45.72 19.92 -11.75
C LEU A 16 45.31 19.07 -10.53
N ALA A 17 44.43 19.61 -9.68
CA ALA A 17 43.71 18.82 -8.70
C ALA A 17 42.43 18.27 -9.33
N GLY A 18 42.51 17.01 -9.79
CA GLY A 18 41.33 16.22 -10.17
C GLY A 18 40.60 15.73 -8.93
N CYS A 19 39.36 16.20 -8.73
CA CYS A 19 38.43 15.57 -7.79
C CYS A 19 37.79 14.36 -8.46
N GLY A 20 38.30 13.17 -8.14
CA GLY A 20 37.64 11.91 -8.43
C GLY A 20 36.31 11.85 -7.68
N ASN A 21 35.21 11.74 -8.42
CA ASN A 21 33.89 11.47 -7.89
C ASN A 21 33.86 10.01 -7.42
N ARG A 22 33.99 9.79 -6.11
CA ARG A 22 33.78 8.46 -5.51
C ARG A 22 32.27 8.21 -5.52
N GLU A 23 31.83 7.37 -6.45
CA GLU A 23 30.53 6.72 -6.40
C GLU A 23 30.36 6.09 -5.01
N THR A 24 29.41 6.62 -4.26
CA THR A 24 29.00 6.00 -3.01
C THR A 24 28.08 4.85 -3.41
N THR A 25 28.69 3.68 -3.54
CA THR A 25 28.04 2.38 -3.66
C THR A 25 26.82 2.31 -2.73
N GLY A 26 25.70 1.90 -3.33
CA GLY A 26 24.40 1.79 -2.70
C GLY A 26 24.47 1.11 -1.34
N SER A 27 23.98 1.82 -0.33
CA SER A 27 23.41 1.18 0.84
C SER A 27 21.91 1.17 0.59
N GLU A 28 21.39 0.04 0.12
CA GLU A 28 19.98 -0.29 0.26
C GLU A 28 19.66 -0.24 1.75
N LYS A 29 19.24 0.93 2.22
CA LYS A 29 18.54 1.04 3.49
C LYS A 29 17.23 0.30 3.29
N ASN A 30 17.23 -0.98 3.66
CA ASN A 30 16.03 -1.72 3.96
C ASN A 30 15.36 -1.02 5.16
N MET A 31 14.65 0.07 4.88
CA MET A 31 13.84 0.80 5.84
C MET A 31 12.63 -0.08 6.14
N LYS A 32 12.81 -1.05 7.03
CA LYS A 32 11.71 -1.49 7.88
C LYS A 32 11.29 -0.28 8.70
N SER A 33 10.38 0.52 8.15
CA SER A 33 9.68 1.55 8.92
C SER A 33 8.97 0.79 10.05
N LYS A 34 9.40 1.03 11.29
CA LYS A 34 8.72 0.50 12.45
C LYS A 34 7.44 1.30 12.60
N SER A 35 6.31 0.67 12.27
CA SER A 35 5.00 1.22 12.59
C SER A 35 4.85 1.28 14.12
N ASN A 36 4.51 2.46 14.64
CA ASN A 36 4.14 2.58 16.05
C ASN A 36 2.67 2.21 16.20
N TYR A 37 2.39 1.30 17.13
CA TYR A 37 1.03 0.89 17.47
C TYR A 37 0.68 1.39 18.88
N PRO A 38 -0.61 1.69 19.16
CA PRO A 38 -1.75 1.60 18.25
C PRO A 38 -1.68 2.64 17.10
N LEU A 39 -2.10 2.22 15.90
CA LEU A 39 -2.13 3.04 14.70
C LEU A 39 -3.58 3.29 14.31
N THR A 40 -3.98 4.56 14.22
CA THR A 40 -5.29 4.95 13.71
C THR A 40 -5.21 5.22 12.22
N ILE A 41 -6.01 4.51 11.43
CA ILE A 41 -6.21 4.76 10.00
C ILE A 41 -7.60 5.33 9.79
N HIS A 42 -7.68 6.48 9.12
CA HIS A 42 -8.95 7.03 8.67
C HIS A 42 -9.46 6.20 7.50
N ASN A 43 -10.59 5.53 7.69
CA ASN A 43 -11.26 4.72 6.68
C ASN A 43 -12.70 5.24 6.50
N TYR A 44 -13.56 4.43 5.87
CA TYR A 44 -14.94 4.78 5.56
C TYR A 44 -15.90 3.67 5.97
N THR A 45 -17.16 4.02 6.12
CA THR A 45 -18.31 3.12 6.28
C THR A 45 -19.51 3.69 5.55
N LYS A 46 -20.51 2.87 5.28
CA LYS A 46 -21.83 3.28 4.83
C LYS A 46 -22.89 2.50 5.61
N ALA A 47 -24.07 3.09 5.76
CA ALA A 47 -25.20 2.34 6.28
C ALA A 47 -25.53 1.16 5.34
N GLU A 48 -26.07 0.07 5.88
CA GLU A 48 -26.56 -1.07 5.11
C GLU A 48 -27.55 -0.61 4.03
N GLY A 49 -27.35 -1.07 2.79
CA GLY A 49 -28.14 -0.61 1.63
C GLY A 49 -27.95 0.88 1.25
N GLY A 50 -27.13 1.63 1.99
CA GLY A 50 -26.85 3.04 1.72
C GLY A 50 -25.83 3.23 0.58
N THR A 51 -25.78 4.47 0.08
CA THR A 51 -24.83 4.90 -0.96
C THR A 51 -23.90 6.03 -0.50
N THR A 52 -24.18 6.64 0.65
CA THR A 52 -23.36 7.72 1.22
C THR A 52 -22.33 7.15 2.20
N TYR A 53 -21.06 7.44 1.94
CA TYR A 53 -19.95 7.06 2.82
C TYR A 53 -19.70 8.13 3.87
N LYS A 54 -19.30 7.68 5.07
CA LYS A 54 -18.86 8.51 6.20
C LYS A 54 -17.52 8.02 6.67
N LYS A 55 -16.67 8.92 7.18
CA LYS A 55 -15.39 8.55 7.78
C LYS A 55 -15.62 7.66 9.00
N LYS A 56 -14.78 6.64 9.15
CA LYS A 56 -14.73 5.75 10.31
C LYS A 56 -13.29 5.35 10.56
N ASP A 57 -12.80 5.61 11.75
CA ASP A 57 -11.44 5.25 12.14
C ASP A 57 -11.32 3.75 12.39
N GLN A 58 -10.21 3.17 11.96
CA GLN A 58 -9.78 1.81 12.25
C GLN A 58 -8.53 1.89 13.14
N VAL A 59 -8.62 1.38 14.36
CA VAL A 59 -7.49 1.38 15.31
C VAL A 59 -6.83 0.01 15.29
N PHE A 60 -5.66 -0.07 14.65
CA PHE A 60 -4.85 -1.28 14.59
C PHE A 60 -3.94 -1.35 15.82
N LYS A 61 -3.99 -2.46 16.56
CA LYS A 61 -3.10 -2.70 17.71
C LYS A 61 -1.79 -3.38 17.31
N GLU A 62 -1.79 -4.02 16.14
CA GLU A 62 -0.62 -4.63 15.51
C GLU A 62 -0.84 -4.70 13.99
N ALA A 63 0.19 -5.06 13.24
CA ALA A 63 0.09 -5.27 11.81
C ALA A 63 -0.85 -6.44 11.48
N PRO A 64 -1.78 -6.30 10.52
CA PRO A 64 -2.60 -7.41 10.03
C PRO A 64 -1.73 -8.59 9.57
N LYS A 65 -2.18 -9.80 9.90
CA LYS A 65 -1.51 -11.06 9.59
C LYS A 65 -2.28 -11.87 8.55
N ARG A 66 -3.59 -11.63 8.39
CA ARG A 66 -4.51 -12.42 7.57
C ARG A 66 -5.44 -11.51 6.79
N VAL A 67 -5.03 -11.14 5.59
CA VAL A 67 -5.72 -10.17 4.75
C VAL A 67 -6.55 -10.89 3.69
N MET A 68 -7.87 -10.73 3.76
CA MET A 68 -8.77 -11.16 2.69
C MET A 68 -8.98 -10.00 1.71
N VAL A 69 -8.82 -10.26 0.42
CA VAL A 69 -8.91 -9.26 -0.64
C VAL A 69 -10.05 -9.59 -1.58
N THR A 70 -10.91 -8.63 -1.90
CA THR A 70 -12.15 -8.91 -2.64
C THR A 70 -12.09 -8.65 -4.15
N THR A 71 -10.97 -8.11 -4.64
CA THR A 71 -10.75 -7.83 -6.06
C THR A 71 -9.31 -8.12 -6.48
N ARG A 72 -9.12 -8.46 -7.76
CA ARG A 72 -7.80 -8.58 -8.38
C ARG A 72 -6.93 -7.34 -8.17
N THR A 73 -7.45 -6.16 -8.48
CA THR A 73 -6.70 -4.88 -8.38
C THR A 73 -6.20 -4.62 -6.96
N ALA A 74 -7.01 -4.90 -5.94
CA ALA A 74 -6.59 -4.76 -4.55
C ALA A 74 -5.48 -5.77 -4.21
N ALA A 75 -5.56 -7.00 -4.72
CA ALA A 75 -4.54 -8.00 -4.46
C ALA A 75 -3.21 -7.63 -5.14
N GLU A 76 -3.25 -7.17 -6.40
CA GLU A 76 -2.07 -6.69 -7.12
C GLU A 76 -1.41 -5.48 -6.43
N LEU A 77 -2.20 -4.55 -5.88
CA LEU A 77 -1.68 -3.46 -5.04
C LEU A 77 -0.91 -4.02 -3.83
N LEU A 78 -1.48 -4.97 -3.10
CA LEU A 78 -0.81 -5.58 -1.95
C LEU A 78 0.45 -6.36 -2.35
N LEU A 79 0.49 -6.95 -3.55
CA LEU A 79 1.68 -7.60 -4.09
C LEU A 79 2.82 -6.59 -4.33
N HIS A 80 2.51 -5.42 -4.90
CA HIS A 80 3.49 -4.33 -5.07
C HIS A 80 4.05 -3.81 -3.74
N LEU A 81 3.25 -3.86 -2.67
CA LEU A 81 3.69 -3.52 -1.32
C LEU A 81 4.50 -4.63 -0.64
N GLY A 82 4.75 -5.76 -1.31
CA GLY A 82 5.46 -6.90 -0.75
C GLY A 82 4.67 -7.68 0.31
N LEU A 83 3.34 -7.56 0.32
CA LEU A 83 2.46 -8.14 1.34
C LEU A 83 1.86 -9.49 0.95
N LYS A 84 2.46 -10.17 -0.04
CA LYS A 84 2.01 -11.48 -0.55
C LYS A 84 1.66 -12.48 0.56
N ASP A 85 2.56 -12.64 1.53
CA ASP A 85 2.43 -13.63 2.62
C ASP A 85 1.28 -13.34 3.59
N LYS A 86 0.67 -12.14 3.51
CA LYS A 86 -0.49 -11.76 4.31
C LYS A 86 -1.81 -12.13 3.65
N ILE A 87 -1.83 -12.33 2.34
CA ILE A 87 -3.07 -12.55 1.58
C ILE A 87 -3.56 -13.99 1.80
N VAL A 88 -4.73 -14.15 2.43
CA VAL A 88 -5.32 -15.47 2.74
C VAL A 88 -6.37 -15.92 1.72
N GLY A 89 -6.79 -15.01 0.84
CA GLY A 89 -7.73 -15.28 -0.22
C GLY A 89 -7.97 -14.06 -1.10
N VAL A 90 -8.34 -14.32 -2.36
CA VAL A 90 -8.70 -13.30 -3.34
C VAL A 90 -10.06 -13.63 -3.96
N GLY A 91 -10.99 -12.68 -3.90
CA GLY A 91 -12.21 -12.66 -4.70
C GLY A 91 -12.08 -11.78 -5.93
N GLY A 92 -13.07 -11.83 -6.82
CA GLY A 92 -13.15 -10.92 -7.96
C GLY A 92 -11.96 -11.05 -8.91
N ASN A 93 -11.65 -12.29 -9.33
CA ASN A 93 -10.55 -12.58 -10.27
C ASN A 93 -10.94 -12.28 -11.72
N PHE A 94 -11.14 -11.00 -12.04
CA PHE A 94 -11.41 -10.49 -13.37
C PHE A 94 -10.73 -9.13 -13.59
N GLY A 95 -10.76 -8.65 -14.84
CA GLY A 95 -10.03 -7.46 -15.26
C GLY A 95 -8.70 -7.78 -15.95
N ALA A 96 -8.03 -6.75 -16.43
CA ALA A 96 -6.74 -6.90 -17.09
C ALA A 96 -5.65 -7.27 -16.05
N PRO A 97 -4.80 -8.27 -16.33
CA PRO A 97 -3.72 -8.64 -15.43
C PRO A 97 -2.58 -7.62 -15.42
N ASP A 98 -2.06 -7.30 -14.23
CA ASP A 98 -0.77 -6.64 -14.10
C ASP A 98 0.36 -7.66 -14.31
N LYS A 99 1.08 -7.50 -15.43
CA LYS A 99 2.18 -8.39 -15.82
C LYS A 99 3.37 -8.35 -14.88
N SER A 100 3.56 -7.28 -14.12
CA SER A 100 4.70 -7.13 -13.21
C SER A 100 4.60 -8.04 -11.97
N VAL A 101 3.38 -8.36 -11.52
CA VAL A 101 3.12 -9.20 -10.34
C VAL A 101 2.36 -10.51 -10.67
N GLU A 102 2.15 -10.80 -11.96
CA GLU A 102 1.33 -11.93 -12.42
C GLU A 102 1.79 -13.28 -11.88
N LYS A 103 3.12 -13.49 -11.76
CA LYS A 103 3.69 -14.71 -11.17
C LYS A 103 3.30 -14.88 -9.70
N ASP A 104 3.34 -13.80 -8.92
CA ASP A 104 2.96 -13.83 -7.51
C ASP A 104 1.46 -13.98 -7.35
N TYR A 105 0.68 -13.26 -8.16
CA TYR A 105 -0.77 -13.36 -8.19
C TYR A 105 -1.23 -14.81 -8.49
N ALA A 106 -0.61 -15.48 -9.46
CA ALA A 106 -0.94 -16.86 -9.82
C ALA A 106 -0.72 -17.87 -8.68
N SER A 107 0.05 -17.52 -7.65
CA SER A 107 0.25 -18.37 -6.46
C SER A 107 -0.74 -18.09 -5.33
N LEU A 108 -1.58 -17.05 -5.45
CA LEU A 108 -2.59 -16.72 -4.44
C LEU A 108 -3.78 -17.68 -4.51
N LYS A 109 -4.43 -17.87 -3.36
CA LYS A 109 -5.67 -18.64 -3.27
C LYS A 109 -6.84 -17.83 -3.85
N ILE A 110 -7.28 -18.17 -5.05
CA ILE A 110 -8.48 -17.59 -5.68
C ILE A 110 -9.73 -18.28 -5.12
N LEU A 111 -10.60 -17.52 -4.46
CA LEU A 111 -11.86 -18.02 -3.88
C LEU A 111 -13.01 -18.01 -4.88
N SER A 112 -12.99 -17.06 -5.83
CA SER A 112 -14.03 -16.91 -6.84
C SER A 112 -13.52 -16.11 -8.04
N ASN A 113 -13.95 -16.51 -9.24
CA ASN A 113 -13.81 -15.69 -10.46
C ASN A 113 -14.85 -14.56 -10.52
N SER A 114 -15.76 -14.48 -9.55
CA SER A 114 -16.72 -13.40 -9.35
C SER A 114 -16.57 -12.81 -7.95
N TYR A 115 -17.52 -11.99 -7.51
CA TYR A 115 -17.57 -11.53 -6.13
C TYR A 115 -17.69 -12.69 -5.14
N VAL A 116 -17.20 -12.46 -3.92
CA VAL A 116 -17.17 -13.42 -2.82
C VAL A 116 -18.14 -12.94 -1.75
N GLY A 117 -19.06 -13.80 -1.35
CA GLY A 117 -19.98 -13.52 -0.25
C GLY A 117 -19.32 -13.61 1.12
N LYS A 118 -20.01 -13.09 2.14
CA LYS A 118 -19.57 -13.05 3.55
C LYS A 118 -19.02 -14.38 4.07
N GLU A 119 -19.74 -15.49 3.89
CA GLU A 119 -19.34 -16.79 4.46
C GLU A 119 -17.98 -17.26 3.93
N ALA A 120 -17.76 -17.17 2.61
CA ALA A 120 -16.51 -17.56 1.98
C ALA A 120 -15.35 -16.63 2.39
N ALA A 121 -15.61 -15.33 2.54
CA ALA A 121 -14.61 -14.38 3.03
C ALA A 121 -14.22 -14.69 4.49
N LEU A 122 -15.20 -14.87 5.38
CA LEU A 122 -14.98 -15.18 6.80
C LEU A 122 -14.35 -16.56 7.01
N GLY A 123 -14.62 -17.53 6.13
CA GLY A 123 -13.98 -18.85 6.13
C GLY A 123 -12.47 -18.81 5.93
N THR A 124 -11.91 -17.68 5.48
CA THR A 124 -10.45 -17.47 5.46
C THR A 124 -9.86 -17.03 6.80
N ASN A 125 -10.70 -16.84 7.82
CA ASN A 125 -10.34 -16.30 9.14
C ASN A 125 -9.49 -15.01 9.05
N PRO A 126 -9.97 -13.95 8.35
CA PRO A 126 -9.20 -12.73 8.16
C PRO A 126 -9.19 -11.86 9.42
N ASP A 127 -8.10 -11.10 9.63
CA ASP A 127 -8.04 -9.99 10.60
C ASP A 127 -8.18 -8.61 9.92
N LEU A 128 -8.06 -8.57 8.60
CA LEU A 128 -8.34 -7.39 7.76
C LEU A 128 -9.02 -7.83 6.46
N ILE A 129 -10.07 -7.11 6.06
CA ILE A 129 -10.61 -7.18 4.70
C ILE A 129 -10.28 -5.90 3.94
N VAL A 130 -9.59 -6.04 2.81
CA VAL A 130 -9.28 -4.95 1.86
C VAL A 130 -10.20 -5.07 0.66
N SER A 131 -10.95 -4.02 0.36
CA SER A 131 -11.98 -4.13 -0.66
C SER A 131 -12.35 -2.79 -1.30
N ARG A 132 -12.99 -2.88 -2.47
CA ARG A 132 -13.81 -1.80 -3.02
C ARG A 132 -14.93 -1.44 -2.04
N GLY A 133 -15.22 -0.15 -1.87
CA GLY A 133 -16.22 0.33 -0.92
C GLY A 133 -17.59 -0.33 -1.10
N GLY A 134 -18.03 -0.48 -2.35
CA GLY A 134 -19.35 -1.05 -2.65
C GLY A 134 -19.56 -2.46 -2.11
N LEU A 135 -18.51 -3.27 -1.98
CA LEU A 135 -18.60 -4.68 -1.56
C LEU A 135 -18.73 -4.86 -0.04
N PHE A 136 -18.62 -3.79 0.74
CA PHE A 136 -18.95 -3.81 2.17
C PHE A 136 -20.46 -3.62 2.36
N ASP A 137 -21.22 -4.66 2.04
CA ASP A 137 -22.67 -4.70 2.18
C ASP A 137 -23.14 -6.10 2.60
N ASN A 138 -24.35 -6.18 3.17
CA ASN A 138 -25.01 -7.44 3.52
C ASN A 138 -25.80 -7.97 2.32
N ALA A 139 -25.10 -8.25 1.23
CA ALA A 139 -25.65 -8.83 0.01
C ALA A 139 -24.89 -10.10 -0.38
N ASP A 140 -25.45 -10.93 -1.27
CA ASP A 140 -24.82 -12.17 -1.73
C ASP A 140 -23.44 -11.94 -2.38
N TRP A 141 -23.25 -10.77 -2.95
CA TRP A 141 -22.01 -10.32 -3.59
C TRP A 141 -21.10 -9.51 -2.64
N GLY A 142 -21.53 -9.28 -1.40
CA GLY A 142 -20.84 -8.47 -0.39
C GLY A 142 -20.26 -9.32 0.74
N VAL A 143 -19.27 -8.75 1.42
CA VAL A 143 -18.56 -9.41 2.53
C VAL A 143 -19.12 -9.06 3.91
N GLY A 144 -20.20 -8.29 3.97
CA GLY A 144 -20.73 -7.66 5.18
C GLY A 144 -20.45 -6.18 5.26
N THR A 145 -21.26 -5.46 6.04
CA THR A 145 -21.02 -4.05 6.32
C THR A 145 -19.76 -3.88 7.18
N VAL A 146 -19.12 -2.72 7.06
CA VAL A 146 -17.94 -2.39 7.87
C VAL A 146 -18.22 -2.53 9.37
N ASP A 147 -19.38 -2.07 9.82
CA ASP A 147 -19.76 -2.15 11.24
C ASP A 147 -19.91 -3.61 11.69
N SER A 148 -20.59 -4.46 10.91
CA SER A 148 -20.75 -5.88 11.27
C SER A 148 -19.42 -6.64 11.33
N LEU A 149 -18.47 -6.30 10.46
CA LEU A 149 -17.14 -6.92 10.47
C LEU A 149 -16.30 -6.43 11.66
N ASN A 150 -16.38 -5.15 12.00
CA ASN A 150 -15.69 -4.60 13.15
C ASN A 150 -16.24 -5.17 14.47
N ASP A 151 -17.55 -5.43 14.58
CA ASP A 151 -18.16 -6.11 15.73
C ASP A 151 -17.61 -7.54 15.90
N MET A 152 -17.18 -8.18 14.81
CA MET A 152 -16.50 -9.47 14.82
C MET A 152 -14.98 -9.37 15.10
N GLY A 153 -14.46 -8.17 15.32
CA GLY A 153 -13.02 -7.92 15.51
C GLY A 153 -12.20 -7.95 14.21
N ILE A 154 -12.85 -7.90 13.05
CA ILE A 154 -12.20 -7.88 11.74
C ILE A 154 -12.08 -6.43 11.29
N HIS A 155 -10.85 -5.97 11.06
CA HIS A 155 -10.62 -4.63 10.50
C HIS A 155 -11.04 -4.56 9.04
N THR A 156 -11.32 -3.36 8.57
CA THR A 156 -11.64 -3.12 7.15
C THR A 156 -10.76 -2.04 6.59
N TYR A 157 -10.54 -2.08 5.28
CA TYR A 157 -9.93 -0.99 4.53
C TYR A 157 -10.68 -0.83 3.20
N ILE A 158 -11.34 0.32 3.04
CA ILE A 158 -11.99 0.71 1.79
C ILE A 158 -10.99 1.44 0.93
N LEU A 159 -10.82 0.97 -0.31
CA LEU A 159 -10.10 1.74 -1.32
C LEU A 159 -10.86 3.04 -1.60
N GLU A 160 -10.34 4.17 -1.14
CA GLU A 160 -11.02 5.47 -1.24
C GLU A 160 -11.25 5.89 -2.71
N SER A 161 -10.34 5.52 -3.61
CA SER A 161 -10.51 5.69 -5.06
C SER A 161 -11.74 4.97 -5.64
N SER A 162 -12.41 4.12 -4.85
CA SER A 162 -13.61 3.39 -5.26
C SER A 162 -14.92 3.88 -4.64
N ILE A 163 -14.89 4.98 -3.89
CA ILE A 163 -16.10 5.64 -3.36
C ILE A 163 -16.30 7.00 -4.02
N PRO A 164 -17.53 7.55 -4.05
CA PRO A 164 -17.77 8.88 -4.60
C PRO A 164 -16.89 9.94 -3.93
N GLY A 165 -16.20 10.74 -4.75
CA GLY A 165 -15.30 11.80 -4.27
C GLY A 165 -13.83 11.41 -4.13
N GLY A 166 -13.45 10.15 -4.36
CA GLY A 166 -12.04 9.75 -4.43
C GLY A 166 -11.28 10.47 -5.55
N THR A 167 -10.03 10.85 -5.28
CA THR A 167 -9.15 11.56 -6.22
C THR A 167 -7.88 10.74 -6.49
N TYR A 168 -6.97 11.26 -7.34
CA TYR A 168 -5.65 10.65 -7.53
C TYR A 168 -4.85 10.60 -6.22
N ASP A 169 -5.03 11.58 -5.33
CA ASP A 169 -4.37 11.62 -4.02
C ASP A 169 -4.93 10.59 -3.03
N SER A 170 -6.03 9.92 -3.38
CA SER A 170 -6.64 8.83 -2.61
C SER A 170 -6.00 7.45 -2.90
N ILE A 171 -4.93 7.37 -3.69
CA ILE A 171 -4.23 6.14 -4.11
C ILE A 171 -2.82 6.07 -3.52
#